data_AF-A0A2J8TPM2-F1
#
_entry.id   AF-A0A2J8TPM2-F1
#
_cell.length_a   1.000
_cell.length_b   1.000
_cell.length_c   1.000
_cell.angle_alpha   90.00
_cell.angle_beta   90.00
_cell.angle_gamma   90.00
#
_symmetry.space_group_name_H-M   'P 1'
#
loop_
_entity.id
_entity.type
_entity.pdbx_description
1 polymer ?
#
loop_
_entity_poly.entity_id
_entity_poly.type
_entity_poly.pdbx_seq_one_letter_code
_entity_poly.pdbx_strand_id
1 'polypeptide(L)' 'MEAAVVPGRDARAPAASQPSGCGKHNSPERKVYMDYNATTPLEPEVIQAMTEAMWEAWGNPSSPYSAERPRIL' A
#
# COMPACT_ATOMS: atom_id res chain seq x y z
N MET A 1 9.90 -61.57 -44.61
CA MET A 1 10.74 -60.82 -43.66
C MET A 1 9.82 -59.91 -42.88
N GLU A 2 9.75 -60.19 -41.58
CA GLU A 2 8.91 -59.57 -40.55
C GLU A 2 9.49 -58.19 -40.17
N ALA A 3 8.64 -57.19 -39.89
CA ALA A 3 9.05 -55.88 -39.38
C ALA A 3 7.92 -55.16 -38.63
N ALA A 4 7.74 -55.54 -37.37
CA ALA A 4 7.56 -54.70 -36.17
C ALA A 4 6.55 -53.50 -36.16
N VAL A 5 5.47 -53.71 -35.40
CA VAL A 5 4.75 -52.81 -34.46
C VAL A 5 5.38 -51.44 -34.13
N VAL A 6 4.57 -50.36 -34.13
CA VAL A 6 4.16 -49.53 -32.93
C VAL A 6 2.93 -48.64 -33.28
N PRO A 7 1.79 -48.71 -32.56
CA PRO A 7 0.77 -47.65 -32.61
C PRO A 7 1.16 -46.48 -31.70
N GLY A 8 1.03 -45.25 -32.22
CA GLY A 8 1.40 -44.00 -31.55
C GLY A 8 0.75 -43.85 -30.17
N ARG A 9 1.57 -43.48 -29.19
CA ARG A 9 1.15 -43.23 -27.81
C ARG A 9 0.32 -41.95 -27.74
N ASP A 10 -0.98 -42.09 -27.51
CA ASP A 10 -1.84 -41.03 -26.96
C ASP A 10 -1.33 -40.65 -25.56
N ALA A 11 -0.31 -39.80 -25.51
CA ALA A 11 0.14 -39.20 -24.27
C ALA A 11 -0.74 -37.97 -23.97
N ARG A 12 -1.96 -38.22 -23.48
CA ARG A 12 -2.70 -37.18 -22.76
C ARG A 12 -1.95 -36.91 -21.47
N ALA A 13 -1.17 -35.82 -21.46
CA ALA A 13 -0.50 -35.34 -20.27
C ALA A 13 -1.49 -35.28 -19.09
N PRO A 14 -1.10 -35.70 -17.87
CA PRO A 14 -1.97 -35.50 -16.73
C PRO A 14 -2.16 -33.99 -16.57
N ALA A 15 -3.42 -33.55 -16.62
CA ALA A 15 -3.77 -32.18 -16.31
C ALA A 15 -3.19 -31.88 -14.93
N ALA A 16 -2.13 -31.08 -14.88
CA ALA A 16 -1.56 -30.60 -13.64
C ALA A 16 -2.71 -30.01 -12.82
N SER A 17 -2.96 -30.62 -11.67
CA SER A 17 -3.92 -30.13 -10.69
C SER A 17 -3.61 -28.66 -10.45
N GLN A 18 -4.51 -27.78 -10.87
CA GLN A 18 -4.37 -26.36 -10.60
C GLN A 18 -4.17 -26.20 -9.08
N PRO A 19 -3.12 -25.51 -8.61
CA PRO A 19 -3.00 -25.24 -7.19
C PRO A 19 -4.26 -24.49 -6.80
N SER A 20 -4.94 -25.02 -5.78
CA SER A 20 -6.18 -24.49 -5.24
C SER A 20 -5.99 -22.99 -5.03
N GLY A 21 -6.55 -22.18 -5.94
CA GLY A 21 -6.42 -20.73 -5.85
C GLY A 21 -6.93 -20.31 -4.48
N CYS A 22 -6.15 -19.50 -3.77
CA CYS A 22 -6.62 -18.97 -2.50
C CYS A 22 -7.97 -18.27 -2.76
N GLY A 23 -8.97 -18.62 -1.95
CA GLY A 23 -10.27 -18.02 -2.06
C GLY A 23 -10.13 -16.51 -1.95
N LYS A 24 -10.55 -15.77 -2.97
CA LYS A 24 -10.64 -14.32 -2.95
C LYS A 24 -11.45 -13.88 -1.73
N HIS A 25 -10.76 -13.47 -0.67
CA HIS A 25 -11.36 -12.93 0.55
C HIS A 25 -11.95 -11.56 0.20
N ASN A 26 -13.27 -11.51 -0.02
CA ASN A 26 -13.99 -10.29 -0.38
C ASN A 26 -14.34 -9.42 0.84
N SER A 27 -13.50 -9.47 1.87
CA SER A 27 -13.58 -8.63 3.07
C SER A 27 -12.44 -7.61 2.99
N PRO A 28 -12.62 -6.34 3.39
CA PRO A 28 -11.49 -5.43 3.48
C PRO A 28 -10.51 -6.00 4.51
N GLU A 29 -9.45 -6.65 4.03
CA GLU A 29 -8.41 -7.20 4.88
C GLU A 29 -7.83 -6.04 5.68
N ARG A 30 -7.98 -6.09 7.01
CA ARG A 30 -7.42 -5.06 7.89
C ARG A 30 -5.91 -5.14 7.80
N LYS A 31 -5.30 -4.12 7.19
CA LYS A 31 -3.85 -3.99 7.12
C LYS A 31 -3.32 -3.66 8.51
N VAL A 32 -2.33 -4.41 8.97
CA VAL A 32 -1.59 -4.14 10.21
C VAL A 32 -0.20 -3.66 9.82
N TYR A 33 0.18 -2.47 10.31
CA TYR A 33 1.53 -1.92 10.13
C TYR A 33 2.38 -2.31 11.33
N MET A 34 3.48 -3.02 11.11
CA MET A 34 4.36 -3.52 12.20
C MET A 34 5.80 -3.00 12.08
N ASP A 35 6.08 -2.08 11.17
CA ASP A 35 7.43 -1.56 10.92
C ASP A 35 7.60 -0.12 11.41
N TYR A 36 7.33 0.10 12.72
CA TYR A 36 7.51 1.40 13.36
C TYR A 36 8.98 1.84 13.46
N ASN A 37 9.92 0.93 13.22
CA ASN A 37 11.35 1.24 13.21
C ASN A 37 11.77 1.97 11.93
N ALA A 38 11.12 1.69 10.80
CA ALA A 38 11.39 2.39 9.54
C ALA A 38 10.84 3.82 9.55
N THR A 39 9.59 3.98 9.99
CA THR A 39 8.95 5.29 10.18
C THR A 39 7.68 5.13 11.02
N THR A 40 7.17 6.24 11.52
CA THR A 40 5.95 6.26 12.36
C THR A 40 4.87 7.09 11.69
N PRO A 41 3.58 6.69 11.80
CA PRO A 41 2.48 7.54 11.36
C PRO A 41 2.46 8.81 12.20
N LEU A 42 2.05 9.92 11.59
CA LEU A 42 1.89 11.17 12.31
C LEU A 42 0.69 11.07 13.25
N GLU A 43 0.89 11.48 14.50
CA GLU A 43 -0.21 11.63 15.45
C GLU A 43 -1.19 12.73 14.97
N PRO A 44 -2.49 12.61 15.27
CA PRO A 44 -3.48 13.59 14.85
C PRO A 44 -3.16 15.02 15.30
N GLU A 45 -2.62 15.21 16.51
CA GLU A 45 -2.24 16.54 16.99
C GLU A 45 -1.08 17.13 16.19
N VAL A 46 -0.16 16.31 15.69
CA VAL A 46 0.95 16.77 14.84
C VAL A 46 0.41 17.27 13.50
N ILE A 47 -0.52 16.52 12.90
CA ILE A 47 -1.17 16.93 11.65
C ILE A 47 -1.92 18.26 11.86
N GLN A 48 -2.66 18.38 12.97
CA GLN A 48 -3.38 19.60 13.32
C GLN A 48 -2.43 20.80 13.48
N ALA A 49 -1.41 20.68 14.33
CA ALA A 49 -0.48 21.77 14.59
C ALA A 49 0.25 22.21 13.32
N MET A 50 0.68 21.26 12.48
CA MET A 50 1.31 21.59 11.20
C MET A 50 0.34 22.28 10.24
N THR A 51 -0.92 21.83 10.20
CA THR A 51 -1.97 22.45 9.38
C THR A 51 -2.23 23.88 9.84
N GLU A 52 -2.44 24.10 11.13
CA GLU A 52 -2.65 25.42 11.72
C GLU A 52 -1.48 26.37 11.44
N ALA A 53 -0.24 25.90 11.63
CA ALA A 53 0.95 26.69 11.32
C ALA A 53 1.00 27.11 9.85
N MET A 54 0.60 26.23 8.91
CA MET A 54 0.55 26.56 7.48
C MET A 54 -0.48 27.64 7.14
N TRP A 55 -1.62 27.69 7.84
CA TRP A 55 -2.68 28.66 7.56
C TRP A 55 -2.53 29.96 8.34
N GLU A 56 -2.06 29.89 9.58
CA GLU A 56 -2.02 31.02 10.50
C GLU A 56 -0.64 31.67 10.58
N ALA A 57 0.44 30.87 10.56
CA ALA A 57 1.81 31.30 10.82
C ALA A 57 2.74 31.07 9.61
N TRP A 58 2.27 31.42 8.41
CA TRP A 58 3.00 31.25 7.15
C TRP A 58 4.17 32.23 6.96
N GLY A 59 4.32 33.20 7.85
CA GLY A 59 5.35 34.24 7.79
C GLY A 59 6.78 33.72 7.92
N ASN A 60 7.73 34.47 7.35
CA ASN A 60 9.15 34.19 7.54
C ASN A 60 9.56 34.51 8.99
N PRO A 61 10.09 33.54 9.77
CA PRO A 61 10.47 33.76 11.17
C PRO A 61 11.62 34.78 11.34
N SER A 62 12.39 35.04 10.29
CA SER A 62 13.46 36.05 10.30
C SER A 62 12.97 37.47 9.97
N SER A 63 11.70 37.64 9.59
CA SER A 63 11.11 38.95 9.33
C SER A 63 10.88 39.69 10.66
N PRO A 64 11.22 40.98 10.76
CA PRO A 64 10.94 41.77 11.96
C PRO A 64 9.46 42.15 12.13
N TYR A 65 8.60 41.78 11.17
CA TYR A 65 7.16 42.04 11.20
C TYR A 65 6.36 40.73 11.26
N SER A 66 5.29 40.71 12.06
CA SER A 66 4.35 39.58 12.14
C SER A 66 3.62 39.39 10.82
N ALA A 67 3.90 38.28 10.13
CA ALA A 67 3.16 37.81 8.96
C ALA A 67 2.31 36.61 9.37
N GLU A 68 1.22 36.92 10.07
CA GLU A 68 0.23 35.96 10.56
C GLU A 68 -1.16 36.35 10.03
N ARG A 69 -2.07 35.37 9.95
CA ARG A 69 -3.44 35.67 9.52
C ARG A 69 -4.11 36.56 10.58
N PRO A 70 -4.66 37.73 10.21
CA PRO A 70 -5.25 38.65 11.19
C PRO A 70 -6.44 37.97 11.89
N ARG A 71 -6.39 37.88 13.24
CA ARG A 71 -7.53 37.49 14.05
C ARG A 71 -8.52 38.63 14.10
N ILE A 72 -9.62 38.49 13.36
CA ILE A 72 -10.77 39.41 13.44
C ILE A 72 -11.63 38.90 14.61
N LEU A 73 -11.81 39.75 15.64
CA LEU A 73 -12.70 39.51 16.79
C LEU A 73 -14.16 39.69 16.42
#